data_AF-A0A3N4J0F4-F1
#
_entry.id   AF-A0A3N4J0F4-F1
#
_cell.length_a   1.000
_cell.length_b   1.000
_cell.length_c   1.000
_cell.angle_alpha   90.00
_cell.angle_beta   90.00
_cell.angle_gamma   90.00
#
_symmetry.space_group_name_H-M   'P 1'
#
loop_
_entity.id
_entity.type
_entity.pdbx_description
1 polymer ?
#
loop_
_entity_poly.entity_id
_entity_poly.type
_entity_poly.pdbx_seq_one_letter_code
_entity_poly.pdbx_strand_id
1 'polypeptide(L)'
;MRLYKPRMLEWDETLTIIEKEQVVGVKPIVFITHDECTFNSNDGRKRIWIHNDKAPLRKKGRGQGLHLMLKQLTEKAIPAFEKAFPGCQGLFAFDNAKIHQKYAPDALQVGNLNLTPGGKNLLPMGPGYYRDPSNPNTILPQSMMGRDGRLKGLQIVLQERGLWPSGRKFLTQCSIPGDSPGERKPNPACKHATNANCCARALLSSQPDFQAQKCQLQETLEAAGHMVIFYPVYHCELNFIEYFWGRAKVYTRAHCEYSFPALVRIVPIALAQISDVLIWKYYQRTLRMMDAYRNNIVYGSEDFKKYVFTRYSSHRRISESELL
;
A
#
# COMPACT_ATOMS: atom_id res chain seq x y z
N MET A 1 14.18 1.03 2.41
CA MET A 1 14.88 0.82 3.70
C MET A 1 16.14 1.68 3.87
N ARG A 2 17.07 1.80 2.91
CA ARG A 2 18.32 2.60 3.10
C ARG A 2 18.07 4.03 3.61
N LEU A 3 17.08 4.72 3.05
CA LEU A 3 16.68 6.08 3.46
C LEU A 3 16.36 6.19 4.96
N TYR A 4 15.82 5.12 5.56
CA TYR A 4 15.38 5.11 6.96
C TYR A 4 16.43 4.55 7.92
N LYS A 5 17.45 3.84 7.41
CA LYS A 5 18.45 3.13 8.22
C LYS A 5 19.14 4.01 9.29
N PRO A 6 19.49 5.28 9.02
CA PRO A 6 20.13 6.14 10.04
C PRO A 6 19.25 6.39 11.28
N ARG A 7 17.93 6.39 11.11
CA ARG A 7 16.95 6.67 12.18
C ARG A 7 16.31 5.40 12.72
N MET A 8 16.48 4.27 12.04
CA MET A 8 15.80 3.02 12.37
C MET A 8 16.50 2.33 13.54
N LEU A 9 15.73 2.02 14.57
CA LEU A 9 16.19 1.17 15.65
C LEU A 9 16.59 -0.20 15.08
N GLU A 10 17.67 -0.74 15.60
CA GLU A 10 18.16 -2.07 15.28
C GLU A 10 18.31 -2.85 16.58
N TRP A 11 18.12 -4.16 16.48
CA TRP A 11 18.19 -5.07 17.61
C TRP A 11 19.25 -6.12 17.33
N ASP A 12 19.99 -6.50 18.36
CA ASP A 12 20.90 -7.64 18.32
C ASP A 12 20.16 -8.97 18.47
N GLU A 13 20.90 -10.08 18.49
CA GLU A 13 20.33 -11.42 18.63
C GLU A 13 19.68 -11.69 20.00
N THR A 14 20.01 -10.87 21.01
CA THR A 14 19.43 -10.92 22.35
C THR A 14 18.18 -10.05 22.46
N LEU A 15 17.78 -9.39 21.36
CA LEU A 15 16.67 -8.42 21.29
C LEU A 15 16.93 -7.15 22.11
N THR A 16 18.21 -6.85 22.35
CA THR A 16 18.63 -5.57 22.93
C THR A 16 18.79 -4.54 21.81
N ILE A 17 18.37 -3.30 22.07
CA ILE A 17 18.54 -2.21 21.10
C ILE A 17 20.04 -1.94 20.94
N ILE A 18 20.51 -1.95 19.70
CA ILE A 18 21.87 -1.56 19.35
C ILE A 18 21.94 -0.04 19.45
N GLU A 19 22.78 0.47 20.37
CA GLU A 19 23.00 1.89 20.53
C GLU A 19 23.59 2.51 19.26
N LYS A 20 23.02 3.64 18.86
CA LYS A 20 23.42 4.41 17.69
C LYS A 20 23.31 5.88 17.99
N GLU A 21 24.17 6.67 17.36
CA GLU A 21 24.07 8.12 17.40
C GLU A 21 22.74 8.57 16.79
N GLN A 22 21.86 9.13 17.63
CA GLN A 22 20.57 9.61 17.19
C GLN A 22 20.67 11.05 16.69
N VAL A 23 19.99 11.32 15.58
CA VAL A 23 19.88 12.68 15.06
C VAL A 23 19.03 13.50 16.04
N VAL A 24 19.64 14.51 16.65
CA VAL A 24 18.99 15.38 17.64
C VAL A 24 17.71 15.99 17.06
N GLY A 25 16.62 15.94 17.83
CA GLY A 25 15.32 16.48 17.45
C GLY A 25 14.50 15.61 16.48
N VAL A 26 14.99 14.43 16.11
CA VAL A 26 14.29 13.53 15.18
C VAL A 26 13.88 12.23 15.88
N LYS A 27 12.60 11.87 15.77
CA LYS A 27 12.08 10.63 16.37
C LYS A 27 12.73 9.38 15.74
N PRO A 28 13.18 8.41 16.56
CA PRO A 28 13.63 7.11 16.09
C PRO A 28 12.52 6.36 15.36
N ILE A 29 12.89 5.51 14.40
CA ILE A 29 11.95 4.73 13.60
C ILE A 29 11.95 3.28 14.08
N VAL A 30 10.76 2.72 14.27
CA VAL A 30 10.58 1.28 14.48
C VAL A 30 9.98 0.67 13.23
N PHE A 31 10.61 -0.40 12.72
CA PHE A 31 10.08 -1.12 11.56
C PHE A 31 8.95 -2.06 11.96
N ILE A 32 7.79 -1.93 11.32
CA ILE A 32 6.60 -2.70 11.64
C ILE A 32 6.11 -3.35 10.35
N THR A 33 5.90 -4.66 10.38
CA THR A 33 5.14 -5.34 9.31
C THR A 33 3.70 -5.50 9.75
N HIS A 34 2.77 -5.27 8.83
CA HIS A 34 1.35 -5.45 9.06
C HIS A 34 0.74 -6.20 7.89
N ASP A 35 -0.11 -7.17 8.20
CA ASP A 35 -0.84 -7.97 7.23
C ASP A 35 -2.35 -7.71 7.36
N GLU A 36 -3.05 -7.82 6.25
CA GLU A 36 -4.46 -7.44 6.16
C GLU A 36 -5.36 -8.48 6.82
N CYS A 37 -6.28 -8.01 7.67
CA CYS A 37 -7.47 -8.79 7.99
C CYS A 37 -8.58 -8.44 6.99
N THR A 38 -8.70 -9.22 5.91
CA THR A 38 -9.79 -9.02 4.94
C THR A 38 -11.01 -9.87 5.28
N PHE A 39 -12.17 -9.23 5.31
CA PHE A 39 -13.48 -9.90 5.34
C PHE A 39 -14.22 -9.62 4.04
N ASN A 40 -14.71 -10.66 3.39
CA ASN A 40 -15.58 -10.54 2.23
C ASN A 40 -17.02 -10.32 2.69
N SER A 41 -17.86 -9.69 1.87
CA SER A 41 -19.24 -9.30 2.23
C SER A 41 -20.15 -10.45 2.68
N ASN A 42 -19.74 -11.70 2.46
CA ASN A 42 -20.50 -12.89 2.82
C ASN A 42 -19.77 -13.82 3.81
N ASP A 43 -18.60 -13.43 4.31
CA ASP A 43 -17.88 -14.18 5.34
C ASP A 43 -18.73 -14.14 6.63
N GLY A 44 -19.02 -15.32 7.19
CA GLY A 44 -19.87 -15.47 8.38
C GLY A 44 -21.39 -15.54 8.14
N ARG A 45 -21.91 -15.32 6.92
CA ARG A 45 -23.35 -15.51 6.62
C ARG A 45 -23.68 -16.96 6.28
N LYS A 46 -24.48 -17.61 7.13
CA LYS A 46 -24.91 -19.02 6.99
C LYS A 46 -26.14 -19.23 6.09
N ARG A 47 -26.92 -18.20 5.79
CA ARG A 47 -28.18 -18.29 5.03
C ARG A 47 -28.20 -17.32 3.85
N ILE A 48 -28.80 -17.76 2.73
CA ILE A 48 -29.01 -16.98 1.50
C ILE A 48 -30.45 -17.20 1.03
N TRP A 49 -31.11 -16.15 0.52
CA TRP A 49 -32.41 -16.25 -0.14
C TRP A 49 -32.19 -16.42 -1.64
N ILE A 50 -32.77 -17.45 -2.24
CA ILE A 50 -32.59 -17.80 -3.65
C ILE A 50 -33.96 -18.19 -4.22
N HIS A 51 -34.23 -17.81 -5.46
CA HIS A 51 -35.38 -18.35 -6.22
C HIS A 51 -35.05 -19.78 -6.71
N ASN A 52 -36.06 -20.64 -6.77
CA ASN A 52 -35.93 -22.08 -7.07
C ASN A 52 -35.14 -22.40 -8.34
N ASP A 53 -35.14 -21.48 -9.32
CA ASP A 53 -34.58 -21.71 -10.66
C ASP A 53 -33.16 -21.12 -10.81
N LYS A 54 -32.56 -20.61 -9.73
CA LYS A 54 -31.25 -19.95 -9.77
C LYS A 54 -30.24 -20.67 -8.89
N ALA A 55 -29.06 -20.94 -9.46
CA ALA A 55 -27.93 -21.41 -8.69
C ALA A 55 -27.49 -20.34 -7.66
N PRO A 56 -27.03 -20.76 -6.46
CA PRO A 56 -26.50 -19.85 -5.44
C PRO A 56 -25.22 -19.16 -5.92
N LEU A 57 -25.35 -18.02 -6.58
CA LEU A 57 -24.23 -17.15 -6.91
C LEU A 57 -24.14 -16.05 -5.85
N ARG A 58 -23.30 -16.27 -4.83
CA ARG A 58 -22.91 -15.19 -3.92
C ARG A 58 -22.12 -14.17 -4.74
N LYS A 59 -22.58 -12.92 -4.79
CA LYS A 59 -21.78 -11.84 -5.35
C LYS A 59 -20.45 -11.81 -4.59
N LYS A 60 -19.34 -12.13 -5.26
CA LYS A 60 -17.98 -12.03 -4.72
C LYS A 60 -17.58 -10.55 -4.73
N GLY A 61 -18.34 -9.74 -4.00
CA GLY A 61 -18.01 -8.34 -3.76
C GLY A 61 -16.91 -8.28 -2.72
N ARG A 62 -15.80 -7.60 -3.04
CA ARG A 62 -14.84 -7.17 -2.02
C ARG A 62 -15.62 -6.24 -1.09
N GLY A 63 -15.81 -6.64 0.16
CA GLY A 63 -16.58 -5.88 1.14
C GLY A 63 -15.88 -4.58 1.54
N GLN A 64 -16.22 -4.09 2.73
CA GLN A 64 -15.58 -2.97 3.42
C GLN A 64 -14.14 -3.29 3.88
N GLY A 65 -13.37 -4.11 3.14
CA GLY A 65 -12.07 -4.64 3.59
C GLY A 65 -11.09 -3.53 3.99
N LEU A 66 -10.96 -2.46 3.18
CA LEU A 66 -10.11 -1.32 3.55
C LEU A 66 -10.63 -0.62 4.80
N HIS A 67 -11.95 -0.44 4.93
CA HIS A 67 -12.52 0.23 6.11
C HIS A 67 -12.26 -0.56 7.39
N LEU A 68 -12.40 -1.89 7.37
CA LEU A 68 -12.09 -2.76 8.50
C LEU A 68 -10.60 -2.74 8.84
N MET A 69 -9.75 -2.79 7.83
CA MET A 69 -8.29 -2.68 7.99
C MET A 69 -7.91 -1.32 8.61
N LEU A 70 -8.43 -0.21 8.08
CA LEU A 70 -8.19 1.13 8.63
C LEU A 70 -8.68 1.22 10.07
N LYS A 71 -9.84 0.65 10.38
CA LYS A 71 -10.37 0.60 11.75
C LYS A 71 -9.44 -0.19 12.69
N GLN A 72 -8.98 -1.36 12.25
CA GLN A 72 -8.01 -2.15 13.03
C GLN A 72 -6.70 -1.38 13.23
N LEU A 73 -6.23 -0.70 12.19
CA LEU A 73 -5.01 0.09 12.23
C LEU A 73 -5.13 1.23 13.24
N THR A 74 -6.19 2.04 13.16
CA THR A 74 -6.39 3.22 14.01
C THR A 74 -6.81 2.88 15.43
N GLU A 75 -7.63 1.85 15.64
CA GLU A 75 -8.17 1.53 16.96
C GLU A 75 -7.31 0.51 17.74
N LYS A 76 -6.43 -0.24 17.06
CA LYS A 76 -5.64 -1.32 17.69
C LYS A 76 -4.16 -1.20 17.43
N ALA A 77 -3.74 -1.24 16.17
CA ALA A 77 -2.32 -1.39 15.83
C ALA A 77 -1.49 -0.15 16.20
N ILE A 78 -1.96 1.05 15.84
CA ILE A 78 -1.30 2.31 16.15
C ILE A 78 -1.26 2.54 17.68
N PRO A 79 -2.38 2.45 18.43
CA PRO A 79 -2.34 2.61 19.88
C PRO A 79 -1.43 1.59 20.59
N ALA A 80 -1.42 0.34 20.12
CA ALA A 80 -0.52 -0.68 20.68
C ALA A 80 0.95 -0.35 20.40
N PHE A 81 1.26 0.13 19.20
CA PHE A 81 2.60 0.58 18.84
C PHE A 81 3.06 1.76 19.69
N GLU A 82 2.25 2.83 19.78
CA GLU A 82 2.62 4.04 20.52
C GLU A 82 2.83 3.77 22.02
N LYS A 83 2.06 2.82 22.58
CA LYS A 83 2.26 2.36 23.96
C LYS A 83 3.54 1.55 24.13
N ALA A 84 3.88 0.69 23.18
CA ALA A 84 5.07 -0.16 23.24
C ALA A 84 6.37 0.63 22.96
N PHE A 85 6.30 1.66 22.11
CA PHE A 85 7.45 2.45 21.66
C PHE A 85 7.18 3.95 21.79
N PRO A 86 7.03 4.47 23.03
CA PRO A 86 6.77 5.89 23.24
C PRO A 86 7.89 6.75 22.65
N GLY A 87 7.52 7.87 22.03
CA GLY A 87 8.47 8.80 21.40
C GLY A 87 9.04 8.34 20.04
N CYS A 88 8.71 7.12 19.59
CA CYS A 88 9.13 6.62 18.28
C CYS A 88 8.12 6.93 17.17
N GLN A 89 8.57 6.79 15.93
CA GLN A 89 7.76 6.84 14.73
C GLN A 89 7.67 5.44 14.10
N GLY A 90 6.46 4.94 13.84
CA GLY A 90 6.29 3.65 13.16
C GLY A 90 6.56 3.77 11.67
N LEU A 91 7.32 2.84 11.10
CA LEU A 91 7.41 2.60 9.66
C LEU A 91 6.65 1.31 9.34
N PHE A 92 5.39 1.47 8.95
CA PHE A 92 4.49 0.36 8.64
C PHE A 92 4.70 -0.14 7.22
N ALA A 93 5.04 -1.42 7.09
CA ALA A 93 5.20 -2.10 5.82
C ALA A 93 3.99 -2.97 5.52
N PHE A 94 3.47 -2.80 4.32
CA PHE A 94 2.36 -3.57 3.79
C PHE A 94 2.78 -4.26 2.50
N ASP A 95 2.15 -5.38 2.18
CA ASP A 95 2.25 -5.95 0.85
C ASP A 95 1.64 -5.00 -0.21
N ASN A 96 1.83 -5.29 -1.49
CA ASN A 96 1.30 -4.46 -2.57
C ASN A 96 -0.09 -4.92 -3.02
N ALA A 97 -0.95 -5.31 -2.09
CA ALA A 97 -2.30 -5.69 -2.41
C ALA A 97 -3.11 -4.50 -2.97
N LYS A 98 -4.03 -4.82 -3.89
CA LYS A 98 -4.85 -3.79 -4.58
C LYS A 98 -5.74 -2.99 -3.64
N ILE A 99 -6.04 -3.51 -2.46
CA ILE A 99 -6.90 -2.81 -1.49
C ILE A 99 -6.16 -1.65 -0.81
N HIS A 100 -4.83 -1.77 -0.63
CA HIS A 100 -3.97 -0.69 -0.15
C HIS A 100 -3.91 0.50 -1.11
N GLN A 101 -4.15 0.27 -2.41
CA GLN A 101 -4.13 1.31 -3.43
C GLN A 101 -5.45 2.07 -3.55
N LYS A 102 -6.43 1.78 -2.69
CA LYS A 102 -7.71 2.49 -2.71
C LYS A 102 -7.55 3.86 -2.05
N TYR A 103 -8.03 4.87 -2.74
CA TYR A 103 -8.00 6.25 -2.31
C TYR A 103 -9.22 6.62 -1.47
N ALA A 104 -9.12 7.73 -0.75
CA ALA A 104 -10.24 8.32 -0.05
C ALA A 104 -11.37 8.70 -1.04
N PRO A 105 -12.65 8.75 -0.59
CA PRO A 105 -13.78 9.09 -1.46
C PRO A 105 -13.67 10.46 -2.15
N ASP A 106 -12.94 11.39 -1.53
CA ASP A 106 -12.72 12.77 -1.95
C ASP A 106 -11.36 13.01 -2.61
N ALA A 107 -10.58 11.95 -2.85
CA ALA A 107 -9.26 12.06 -3.48
C ALA A 107 -9.32 12.63 -4.92
N LEU A 108 -8.26 13.33 -5.32
CA LEU A 108 -8.10 13.88 -6.66
C LEU A 108 -7.91 12.75 -7.68
N GLN A 109 -9.02 12.31 -8.29
CA GLN A 109 -9.01 11.24 -9.29
C GLN A 109 -9.67 11.66 -10.60
N VAL A 110 -8.87 11.76 -11.66
CA VAL A 110 -9.37 12.13 -13.00
C VAL A 110 -10.45 11.17 -13.56
N GLY A 111 -10.45 9.91 -13.11
CA GLY A 111 -11.45 8.91 -13.51
C GLY A 111 -12.86 9.25 -13.03
N ASN A 112 -12.96 10.01 -11.94
CA ASN A 112 -14.20 10.46 -11.34
C ASN A 112 -14.62 11.85 -11.87
N LEU A 113 -13.92 12.42 -12.85
CA LEU A 113 -14.30 13.68 -13.49
C LEU A 113 -14.95 13.44 -14.85
N ASN A 114 -16.02 14.20 -15.10
CA ASN A 114 -16.62 14.37 -16.43
C ASN A 114 -15.94 15.50 -17.19
N LEU A 115 -16.15 15.56 -18.50
CA LEU A 115 -15.61 16.67 -19.30
C LEU A 115 -16.22 18.02 -18.89
N THR A 116 -17.54 18.02 -18.71
CA THR A 116 -18.35 19.15 -18.26
C THR A 116 -18.74 18.99 -16.78
N PRO A 117 -19.16 20.08 -16.10
CA PRO A 117 -19.55 20.01 -14.69
C PRO A 117 -20.73 19.08 -14.41
N GLY A 118 -20.72 18.47 -13.23
CA GLY A 118 -21.79 17.58 -12.77
C GLY A 118 -21.86 16.24 -13.52
N GLY A 119 -22.92 15.47 -13.26
CA GLY A 119 -23.15 14.13 -13.81
C GLY A 119 -23.82 13.21 -12.80
N LYS A 120 -24.21 12.00 -13.22
CA LYS A 120 -24.76 10.99 -12.29
C LYS A 120 -23.63 10.42 -11.42
N ASN A 121 -23.84 10.36 -10.10
CA ASN A 121 -22.97 9.70 -9.11
C ASN A 121 -21.55 10.27 -8.94
N LEU A 122 -21.37 11.59 -9.08
CA LEU A 122 -20.08 12.23 -8.78
C LEU A 122 -19.93 12.46 -7.28
N LEU A 123 -18.89 11.90 -6.68
CA LEU A 123 -18.48 12.22 -5.32
C LEU A 123 -17.77 13.58 -5.30
N PRO A 124 -17.95 14.40 -4.25
CA PRO A 124 -17.15 15.60 -4.06
C PRO A 124 -15.65 15.27 -4.09
N MET A 125 -14.83 16.17 -4.60
CA MET A 125 -13.37 16.06 -4.50
C MET A 125 -12.85 17.17 -3.60
N GLY A 126 -11.81 16.83 -2.84
CA GLY A 126 -11.03 17.76 -2.05
C GLY A 126 -10.33 18.81 -2.90
N PRO A 127 -9.76 19.85 -2.27
CA PRO A 127 -9.01 20.88 -2.97
C PRO A 127 -7.72 20.30 -3.56
N GLY A 128 -7.36 20.79 -4.74
CA GLY A 128 -6.07 20.54 -5.38
C GLY A 128 -5.20 21.78 -5.40
N TYR A 129 -4.10 21.72 -6.15
CA TYR A 129 -3.22 22.86 -6.38
C TYR A 129 -2.58 22.77 -7.75
N TYR A 130 -2.11 23.90 -8.26
CA TYR A 130 -1.37 23.96 -9.51
C TYR A 130 -0.34 25.08 -9.47
N ARG A 131 0.64 24.99 -10.37
CA ARG A 131 1.61 26.08 -10.54
C ARG A 131 0.98 27.17 -11.40
N ASP A 132 1.16 28.41 -10.97
CA ASP A 132 0.69 29.57 -11.72
C ASP A 132 1.31 29.57 -13.13
N PRO A 133 0.50 29.61 -14.21
CA PRO A 133 0.99 29.72 -15.58
C PRO A 133 1.88 30.93 -15.82
N SER A 134 1.65 32.03 -15.10
CA SER A 134 2.42 33.27 -15.22
C SER A 134 3.71 33.25 -14.40
N ASN A 135 3.77 32.47 -13.32
CA ASN A 135 4.96 32.32 -12.48
C ASN A 135 5.05 30.90 -11.89
N PRO A 136 5.83 29.99 -12.50
CA PRO A 136 5.92 28.58 -12.09
C PRO A 136 6.37 28.33 -10.64
N ASN A 137 6.98 29.32 -9.97
CA ASN A 137 7.38 29.23 -8.57
C ASN A 137 6.22 29.48 -7.60
N THR A 138 5.08 29.97 -8.08
CA THR A 138 3.88 30.23 -7.29
C THR A 138 2.94 29.04 -7.37
N ILE A 139 2.52 28.51 -6.22
CA ILE A 139 1.51 27.45 -6.13
C ILE A 139 0.17 28.10 -5.78
N LEU A 140 -0.84 27.86 -6.61
CA LEU A 140 -2.20 28.34 -6.42
C LEU A 140 -3.12 27.21 -5.94
N PRO A 141 -3.97 27.44 -4.93
CA PRO A 141 -4.98 26.47 -4.54
C PRO A 141 -6.07 26.40 -5.62
N GLN A 142 -6.62 25.20 -5.83
CA GLN A 142 -7.74 24.99 -6.73
C GLN A 142 -8.89 24.27 -6.03
N SER A 143 -10.04 24.95 -5.94
CA SER A 143 -11.28 24.27 -5.61
C SER A 143 -11.73 23.39 -6.79
N MET A 144 -12.01 22.13 -6.51
CA MET A 144 -12.60 21.19 -7.47
C MET A 144 -14.13 21.31 -7.55
N MET A 145 -14.73 22.07 -6.65
CA MET A 145 -16.17 22.31 -6.58
C MET A 145 -16.51 23.69 -7.15
N GLY A 146 -17.55 23.75 -7.98
CA GLY A 146 -18.13 24.99 -8.47
C GLY A 146 -18.91 25.73 -7.38
N ARG A 147 -19.24 27.01 -7.64
CA ARG A 147 -20.07 27.83 -6.74
C ARG A 147 -21.49 27.29 -6.58
N ASP A 148 -21.95 26.51 -7.53
CA ASP A 148 -23.24 25.80 -7.54
C ASP A 148 -23.21 24.48 -6.74
N GLY A 149 -22.09 24.16 -6.08
CA GLY A 149 -21.90 22.92 -5.34
C GLY A 149 -21.70 21.69 -6.23
N ARG A 150 -21.58 21.85 -7.55
CA ARG A 150 -21.32 20.74 -8.48
C ARG A 150 -19.83 20.55 -8.67
N LEU A 151 -19.40 19.30 -8.83
CA LEU A 151 -18.01 18.99 -9.18
C LEU A 151 -17.68 19.61 -10.55
N LYS A 152 -16.57 20.35 -10.62
CA LYS A 152 -16.09 20.95 -11.86
C LYS A 152 -15.74 19.85 -12.87
N GLY A 153 -15.98 20.13 -14.16
CA GLY A 153 -15.53 19.24 -15.23
C GLY A 153 -14.04 19.43 -15.54
N LEU A 154 -13.45 18.44 -16.19
CA LEU A 154 -12.06 18.46 -16.67
C LEU A 154 -11.75 19.75 -17.47
N GLN A 155 -12.70 20.21 -18.28
CA GLN A 155 -12.51 21.41 -19.09
C GLN A 155 -12.29 22.65 -18.23
N ILE A 156 -13.15 22.89 -17.23
CA ILE A 156 -13.03 24.06 -16.34
C ILE A 156 -11.73 23.99 -15.55
N VAL A 157 -11.43 22.83 -14.97
CA VAL A 157 -10.21 22.63 -14.16
C VAL A 157 -8.96 22.92 -14.99
N LEU A 158 -8.89 22.43 -16.24
CA LEU A 158 -7.75 22.67 -17.13
C LEU A 158 -7.70 24.11 -17.66
N GLN A 159 -8.84 24.76 -17.90
CA GLN A 159 -8.89 26.17 -18.30
C GLN A 159 -8.36 27.08 -17.18
N GLU A 160 -8.78 26.85 -15.93
CA GLU A 160 -8.27 27.57 -14.76
C GLU A 160 -6.75 27.40 -14.58
N ARG A 161 -6.22 26.23 -14.98
CA ARG A 161 -4.77 25.96 -14.99
C ARG A 161 -4.03 26.49 -16.22
N GLY A 162 -4.72 27.13 -17.18
CA GLY A 162 -4.10 27.58 -18.43
C GLY A 162 -3.65 26.45 -19.37
N LEU A 163 -4.15 25.22 -19.16
CA LEU A 163 -3.73 24.00 -19.89
C LEU A 163 -4.73 23.58 -20.98
N TRP A 164 -5.88 24.25 -21.06
CA TRP A 164 -6.86 23.97 -22.10
C TRP A 164 -6.46 24.66 -23.42
N PRO A 165 -6.32 23.91 -24.54
CA PRO A 165 -5.79 24.45 -25.77
C PRO A 165 -6.78 25.40 -26.46
N SER A 166 -6.25 26.48 -27.03
CA SER A 166 -6.99 27.39 -27.90
C SER A 166 -7.08 26.79 -29.30
N GLY A 167 -8.29 26.64 -29.85
CA GLY A 167 -8.50 26.17 -31.23
C GLY A 167 -8.63 24.66 -31.44
N ARG A 168 -8.56 23.83 -30.40
CA ARG A 168 -8.92 22.40 -30.48
C ARG A 168 -9.68 21.93 -29.23
N LYS A 169 -10.59 20.97 -29.39
CA LYS A 169 -11.26 20.33 -28.26
C LYS A 169 -10.48 19.08 -27.85
N PHE A 170 -10.21 18.92 -26.56
CA PHE A 170 -9.75 17.63 -26.06
C PHE A 170 -10.90 16.62 -26.04
N LEU A 171 -10.59 15.38 -26.40
CA LEU A 171 -11.40 14.24 -25.99
C LEU A 171 -11.32 14.09 -24.46
N THR A 172 -12.40 13.62 -23.83
CA THR A 172 -12.40 13.25 -22.41
C THR A 172 -11.33 12.19 -22.12
N GLN A 173 -11.27 11.17 -22.96
CA GLN A 173 -10.38 10.01 -22.85
C GLN A 173 -10.14 9.43 -24.25
N CYS A 174 -8.89 9.17 -24.63
CA CYS A 174 -8.63 8.40 -25.84
C CYS A 174 -9.00 6.92 -25.62
N SER A 175 -9.51 6.28 -26.67
CA SER A 175 -9.89 4.87 -26.66
C SER A 175 -9.24 4.12 -27.82
N ILE A 176 -8.95 2.83 -27.62
CA ILE A 176 -8.61 1.89 -28.69
C ILE A 176 -9.87 1.10 -29.12
N PRO A 177 -9.98 0.70 -30.40
CA PRO A 177 -11.06 -0.17 -30.85
C PRO A 177 -11.05 -1.50 -30.09
N GLY A 178 -12.25 -2.04 -29.82
CA GLY A 178 -12.41 -3.44 -29.38
C GLY A 178 -12.84 -4.34 -30.53
N ASP A 179 -13.15 -5.60 -30.22
CA ASP A 179 -13.60 -6.58 -31.20
C ASP A 179 -14.99 -6.21 -31.79
N SER A 180 -15.74 -5.37 -31.08
CA SER A 180 -17.02 -4.80 -31.53
C SER A 180 -17.06 -3.26 -31.33
N PRO A 181 -17.89 -2.52 -32.09
CA PRO A 181 -18.01 -1.05 -31.97
C PRO A 181 -18.38 -0.54 -30.56
N GLY A 182 -19.01 -1.39 -29.73
CA GLY A 182 -19.37 -1.10 -28.34
C GLY A 182 -18.25 -1.35 -27.32
N GLU A 183 -17.15 -2.01 -27.71
CA GLU A 183 -16.08 -2.46 -26.80
C GLU A 183 -14.85 -1.57 -26.83
N ARG A 184 -15.03 -0.26 -26.96
CA ARG A 184 -13.91 0.69 -26.91
C ARG A 184 -13.27 0.67 -25.52
N LYS A 185 -11.99 0.32 -25.45
CA LYS A 185 -11.23 0.30 -24.20
C LYS A 185 -10.43 1.60 -24.05
N PRO A 186 -10.21 2.11 -22.83
CA PRO A 186 -9.30 3.24 -22.62
C PRO A 186 -7.92 2.93 -23.21
N ASN A 187 -7.35 3.87 -23.96
CA ASN A 187 -6.03 3.68 -24.52
C ASN A 187 -4.98 3.62 -23.38
N PRO A 188 -4.26 2.49 -23.19
CA PRO A 188 -3.29 2.35 -22.11
C PRO A 188 -2.14 3.37 -22.21
N ALA A 189 -1.83 3.87 -23.41
CA ALA A 189 -0.81 4.90 -23.61
C ALA A 189 -1.15 6.24 -22.92
N CYS A 190 -2.42 6.48 -22.58
CA CYS A 190 -2.86 7.67 -21.85
C CYS A 190 -2.53 7.62 -20.35
N LYS A 191 -2.15 6.46 -19.81
CA LYS A 191 -1.80 6.31 -18.39
C LYS A 191 -0.36 6.70 -18.08
N HIS A 192 0.47 6.93 -19.10
CA HIS A 192 1.89 7.21 -18.92
C HIS A 192 2.16 8.68 -19.23
N ALA A 193 2.93 9.34 -18.36
CA ALA A 193 3.22 10.77 -18.43
C ALA A 193 3.86 11.20 -19.76
N THR A 194 4.44 10.26 -20.52
CA THR A 194 5.02 10.47 -21.85
C THR A 194 4.01 10.98 -22.89
N ASN A 195 2.70 10.73 -22.71
CA ASN A 195 1.64 11.21 -23.60
C ASN A 195 0.62 12.12 -22.88
N ALA A 196 1.08 12.92 -21.92
CA ALA A 196 0.22 13.80 -21.11
C ALA A 196 -0.72 14.71 -21.93
N ASN A 197 -0.37 15.07 -23.17
CA ASN A 197 -1.15 15.99 -23.99
C ASN A 197 -2.17 15.34 -24.94
N CYS A 198 -2.48 14.04 -24.79
CA CYS A 198 -3.37 13.33 -25.73
C CYS A 198 -4.87 13.56 -25.47
N CYS A 199 -5.29 13.69 -24.21
CA CYS A 199 -6.68 13.90 -23.81
C CYS A 199 -6.75 14.61 -22.45
N ALA A 200 -7.94 15.12 -22.10
CA ALA A 200 -8.15 15.89 -20.88
C ALA A 200 -7.79 15.09 -19.61
N ARG A 201 -8.14 13.80 -19.54
CA ARG A 201 -7.77 12.95 -18.39
C ARG A 201 -6.28 12.72 -18.27
N ALA A 202 -5.58 12.45 -19.37
CA ALA A 202 -4.12 12.25 -19.35
C ALA A 202 -3.39 13.51 -18.88
N LEU A 203 -3.85 14.68 -19.36
CA LEU A 203 -3.23 15.97 -19.04
C LEU A 203 -3.45 16.36 -17.59
N LEU A 204 -4.66 16.17 -17.07
CA LEU A 204 -4.93 16.45 -15.66
C LEU A 204 -4.24 15.42 -14.76
N SER A 205 -4.19 14.16 -15.17
CA SER A 205 -3.55 13.11 -14.37
C SER A 205 -2.07 13.35 -14.23
N SER A 206 -1.40 13.97 -15.21
CA SER A 206 0.04 14.26 -15.13
C SER A 206 0.37 15.46 -14.23
N GLN A 207 -0.65 16.19 -13.74
CA GLN A 207 -0.42 17.34 -12.88
C GLN A 207 0.14 16.91 -11.52
N PRO A 208 1.00 17.74 -10.89
CA PRO A 208 1.72 17.35 -9.68
C PRO A 208 0.83 16.93 -8.51
N ASP A 209 -0.30 17.62 -8.29
CA ASP A 209 -1.25 17.33 -7.22
C ASP A 209 -1.98 16.00 -7.43
N PHE A 210 -2.38 15.69 -8.67
CA PHE A 210 -2.97 14.40 -9.03
C PHE A 210 -1.97 13.24 -8.92
N GLN A 211 -0.69 13.46 -9.24
CA GLN A 211 0.38 12.46 -9.07
C GLN A 211 0.79 12.28 -7.61
N ALA A 212 0.72 13.35 -6.81
CA ALA A 212 1.06 13.33 -5.39
C ALA A 212 -0.07 12.76 -4.51
N GLN A 213 -1.26 12.52 -5.06
CA GLN A 213 -2.38 11.95 -4.31
C GLN A 213 -1.99 10.60 -3.70
N LYS A 214 -2.18 10.49 -2.39
CA LYS A 214 -1.85 9.29 -1.62
C LYS A 214 -3.09 8.41 -1.46
N CYS A 215 -2.88 7.11 -1.28
CA CYS A 215 -3.97 6.21 -0.94
C CYS A 215 -4.47 6.48 0.49
N GLN A 216 -5.70 6.06 0.79
CA GLN A 216 -6.34 6.36 2.08
C GLN A 216 -5.55 5.76 3.27
N LEU A 217 -4.94 4.59 3.06
CA LEU A 217 -4.08 3.94 4.06
C LEU A 217 -2.87 4.79 4.41
N GLN A 218 -2.20 5.32 3.39
CA GLN A 218 -1.03 6.19 3.58
C GLN A 218 -1.43 7.48 4.29
N GLU A 219 -2.51 8.14 3.85
CA GLU A 219 -3.02 9.36 4.49
C GLU A 219 -3.36 9.12 5.96
N THR A 220 -4.00 7.99 6.28
CA THR A 220 -4.37 7.63 7.66
C THR A 220 -3.15 7.46 8.56
N LEU A 221 -2.10 6.79 8.07
CA LEU A 221 -0.85 6.60 8.83
C LEU A 221 -0.07 7.89 9.02
N GLU A 222 0.04 8.69 7.96
CA GLU A 222 0.75 9.97 8.02
C GLU A 222 0.03 10.96 8.92
N ALA A 223 -1.31 10.98 8.92
CA ALA A 223 -2.10 11.79 9.85
C ALA A 223 -1.89 11.38 11.32
N ALA A 224 -1.61 10.10 11.59
CA ALA A 224 -1.20 9.61 12.91
C ALA A 224 0.29 9.86 13.22
N GLY A 225 1.02 10.57 12.34
CA GLY A 225 2.44 10.87 12.54
C GLY A 225 3.37 9.69 12.25
N HIS A 226 2.91 8.67 11.53
CA HIS A 226 3.67 7.49 11.14
C HIS A 226 3.99 7.47 9.65
N MET A 227 4.79 6.50 9.22
CA MET A 227 5.24 6.35 7.85
C MET A 227 4.78 5.01 7.28
N VAL A 228 4.68 4.94 5.96
CA VAL A 228 4.27 3.73 5.24
C VAL A 228 5.28 3.36 4.16
N ILE A 229 5.49 2.06 3.96
CA ILE A 229 6.12 1.51 2.77
C ILE A 229 5.29 0.35 2.21
N PHE A 230 5.34 0.20 0.89
CA PHE A 230 4.75 -0.94 0.20
C PHE A 230 5.86 -1.82 -0.35
N TYR A 231 5.76 -3.13 -0.10
CA TYR A 231 6.67 -4.08 -0.73
C TYR A 231 6.50 -4.08 -2.25
N PRO A 232 7.53 -4.49 -3.01
CA PRO A 232 7.38 -4.72 -4.45
C PRO A 232 6.31 -5.77 -4.73
N VAL A 233 5.60 -5.61 -5.85
CA VAL A 233 4.58 -6.58 -6.29
C VAL A 233 5.27 -7.92 -6.54
N TYR A 234 4.66 -9.02 -6.08
CA TYR A 234 5.16 -10.40 -6.23
C TYR A 234 6.45 -10.74 -5.48
N HIS A 235 6.80 -9.99 -4.45
CA HIS A 235 7.96 -10.25 -3.59
C HIS A 235 7.56 -10.51 -2.13
N CYS A 236 6.71 -11.51 -1.91
CA CYS A 236 6.23 -11.85 -0.55
C CYS A 236 7.35 -12.39 0.36
N GLU A 237 8.43 -12.93 -0.20
CA GLU A 237 9.62 -13.37 0.53
C GLU A 237 10.33 -12.23 1.29
N LEU A 238 10.08 -10.98 0.90
CA LEU A 238 10.63 -9.80 1.58
C LEU A 238 9.78 -9.35 2.78
N ASN A 239 8.57 -9.89 2.92
CA ASN A 239 7.69 -9.59 4.03
C ASN A 239 7.85 -10.65 5.13
N PHE A 240 8.59 -10.32 6.19
CA PHE A 240 8.95 -11.33 7.20
C PHE A 240 7.76 -11.84 8.02
N ILE A 241 6.61 -11.15 8.00
CA ILE A 241 5.36 -11.64 8.62
C ILE A 241 4.85 -12.93 7.96
N GLU A 242 5.18 -13.17 6.68
CA GLU A 242 4.82 -14.39 5.98
C GLU A 242 5.47 -15.62 6.62
N TYR A 243 6.70 -15.48 7.13
CA TYR A 243 7.37 -16.55 7.87
C TYR A 243 6.73 -16.78 9.24
N PHE A 244 6.33 -15.70 9.92
CA PHE A 244 5.57 -15.78 11.17
C PHE A 244 4.25 -16.54 10.97
N TRP A 245 3.46 -16.16 9.96
CA TRP A 245 2.23 -16.86 9.60
C TRP A 245 2.47 -18.30 9.14
N GLY A 246 3.53 -18.55 8.38
CA GLY A 246 3.94 -19.89 7.99
C GLY A 246 4.16 -20.78 9.22
N ARG A 247 4.88 -20.30 10.22
CA ARG A 247 5.12 -21.03 11.47
C ARG A 247 3.84 -21.24 12.27
N ALA A 248 3.01 -20.20 12.41
CA ALA A 248 1.72 -20.28 13.09
C ALA A 248 0.80 -21.33 12.44
N LYS A 249 0.75 -21.37 11.10
CA LYS A 249 -0.03 -22.34 10.34
C LYS A 249 0.49 -23.77 10.52
N VAL A 250 1.80 -23.98 10.55
CA VAL A 250 2.40 -25.30 10.81
C VAL A 250 1.99 -25.81 12.19
N TYR A 251 2.13 -24.98 13.23
CA TYR A 251 1.71 -25.36 14.58
C TYR A 251 0.20 -25.64 14.62
N THR A 252 -0.60 -24.70 14.11
CA THR A 252 -2.06 -24.85 14.07
C THR A 252 -2.45 -26.16 13.39
N ARG A 253 -1.87 -26.48 12.22
CA ARG A 253 -2.17 -27.72 11.49
C ARG A 253 -1.82 -28.98 12.27
N ALA A 254 -0.72 -28.99 13.01
CA ALA A 254 -0.30 -30.14 13.81
C ALA A 254 -1.21 -30.38 15.03
N HIS A 255 -1.90 -29.33 15.52
CA HIS A 255 -2.72 -29.36 16.74
C HIS A 255 -4.21 -29.10 16.48
N CYS A 256 -4.65 -29.06 15.21
CA CYS A 256 -6.04 -28.78 14.87
C CYS A 256 -6.86 -30.07 14.76
N GLU A 257 -7.99 -30.10 15.45
CA GLU A 257 -9.01 -31.14 15.34
C GLU A 257 -9.92 -30.96 14.10
N TYR A 258 -9.52 -30.10 13.16
CA TYR A 258 -10.27 -29.71 11.96
C TYR A 258 -11.71 -29.24 12.22
N SER A 259 -11.96 -28.64 13.39
CA SER A 259 -13.22 -27.97 13.73
C SER A 259 -13.01 -26.47 13.93
N PHE A 260 -14.02 -25.66 13.59
CA PHE A 260 -13.94 -24.20 13.80
C PHE A 260 -13.75 -23.81 15.28
N PRO A 261 -14.47 -24.41 16.25
CA PRO A 261 -14.22 -24.13 17.66
C PRO A 261 -12.79 -24.48 18.12
N ALA A 262 -12.23 -25.61 17.65
CA ALA A 262 -10.85 -25.95 17.94
C ALA A 262 -9.88 -24.94 17.30
N LEU A 263 -10.16 -24.50 16.07
CA LEU A 263 -9.37 -23.48 15.38
C LEU A 263 -9.34 -22.15 16.17
N VAL A 264 -10.48 -21.70 16.68
CA VAL A 264 -10.58 -20.49 17.50
C VAL A 264 -9.74 -20.59 18.78
N ARG A 265 -9.68 -21.78 19.40
CA ARG A 265 -8.84 -22.02 20.58
C ARG A 265 -7.35 -22.12 20.26
N ILE A 266 -6.98 -22.78 19.17
CA ILE A 266 -5.58 -23.11 18.88
C ILE A 266 -4.80 -21.95 18.26
N VAL A 267 -5.44 -21.06 17.50
CA VAL A 267 -4.74 -19.96 16.82
C VAL A 267 -4.01 -19.05 17.81
N PRO A 268 -4.61 -18.55 18.91
CA PRO A 268 -3.89 -17.75 19.90
C PRO A 268 -2.68 -18.46 20.49
N ILE A 269 -2.80 -19.77 20.76
CA ILE A 269 -1.70 -20.60 21.26
C ILE A 269 -0.59 -20.67 20.21
N ALA A 270 -0.93 -20.95 18.96
CA ALA A 270 0.03 -21.03 17.86
C ALA A 270 0.84 -19.74 17.67
N LEU A 271 0.19 -18.58 17.85
CA LEU A 271 0.85 -17.27 17.76
C LEU A 271 1.81 -17.05 18.93
N ALA A 272 1.41 -17.40 20.15
CA ALA A 272 2.23 -17.27 21.35
C ALA A 272 3.45 -18.21 21.40
N GLN A 273 3.43 -19.31 20.62
CA GLN A 273 4.53 -20.28 20.54
C GLN A 273 5.71 -19.78 19.68
N ILE A 274 5.54 -18.70 18.93
CA ILE A 274 6.60 -18.15 18.09
C ILE A 274 7.42 -17.17 18.94
N SER A 275 8.69 -17.51 19.19
CA SER A 275 9.56 -16.66 20.00
C SER A 275 9.99 -15.40 19.27
N ASP A 276 10.20 -14.32 20.02
CA ASP A 276 10.66 -13.04 19.48
C ASP A 276 12.03 -13.16 18.78
N VAL A 277 12.93 -14.01 19.29
CA VAL A 277 14.22 -14.33 18.66
C VAL A 277 14.02 -14.95 17.28
N LEU A 278 13.00 -15.79 17.10
CA LEU A 278 12.68 -16.37 15.80
C LEU A 278 12.13 -15.32 14.83
N ILE A 279 11.31 -14.38 15.32
CA ILE A 279 10.82 -13.23 14.54
C ILE A 279 11.99 -12.36 14.08
N TRP A 280 12.93 -12.07 14.97
CA TRP A 280 14.15 -11.34 14.63
C TRP A 280 14.98 -12.08 13.57
N LYS A 281 15.12 -13.41 13.66
CA LYS A 281 15.78 -14.23 12.63
C LYS A 281 15.08 -14.15 11.27
N TYR A 282 13.74 -14.09 11.23
CA TYR A 282 12.98 -13.87 10.00
C TYR A 282 13.26 -12.48 9.41
N TYR A 283 13.28 -11.44 10.23
CA TYR A 283 13.66 -10.10 9.80
C TYR A 283 15.07 -10.06 9.21
N GLN A 284 16.08 -10.60 9.91
CA GLN A 284 17.46 -10.69 9.41
C GLN A 284 17.57 -11.47 8.09
N ARG A 285 16.80 -12.56 7.94
CA ARG A 285 16.71 -13.31 6.68
C ARG A 285 16.21 -12.41 5.54
N THR A 286 15.16 -11.62 5.76
CA THR A 286 14.65 -10.70 4.72
C THR A 286 15.65 -9.63 4.36
N LEU A 287 16.42 -9.09 5.32
CA LEU A 287 17.49 -8.14 5.02
C LEU A 287 18.56 -8.75 4.12
N ARG A 288 18.98 -10.00 4.37
CA ARG A 288 19.92 -10.72 3.49
C ARG A 288 19.35 -10.96 2.10
N MET A 289 18.07 -11.30 1.97
CA MET A 289 17.41 -11.43 0.67
C MET A 289 17.39 -10.10 -0.09
N MET A 290 17.06 -9.00 0.59
CA MET A 290 17.10 -7.67 -0.01
C MET A 290 18.51 -7.30 -0.47
N ASP A 291 19.55 -7.72 0.26
CA ASP A 291 20.93 -7.46 -0.14
C ASP A 291 21.37 -8.33 -1.32
N ALA A 292 20.98 -9.61 -1.34
CA ALA A 292 21.19 -10.49 -2.49
C ALA A 292 20.60 -9.89 -3.78
N TYR A 293 19.37 -9.36 -3.73
CA TYR A 293 18.76 -8.69 -4.88
C TYR A 293 19.50 -7.43 -5.32
N ARG A 294 20.04 -6.64 -4.39
CA ARG A 294 20.86 -5.46 -4.74
C ARG A 294 22.16 -5.83 -5.44
N ASN A 295 22.70 -7.00 -5.12
CA ASN A 295 23.90 -7.56 -5.75
C ASN A 295 23.56 -8.43 -6.97
N ASN A 296 22.34 -8.31 -7.52
CA ASN A 296 21.86 -9.05 -8.69
C ASN A 296 21.95 -10.57 -8.55
N ILE A 297 21.91 -11.11 -7.33
CA ILE A 297 21.89 -12.55 -7.08
C ILE A 297 20.46 -13.06 -7.32
N VAL A 298 20.33 -13.97 -8.28
CA VAL A 298 19.03 -14.51 -8.74
C VAL A 298 18.37 -15.35 -7.65
N TYR A 299 17.09 -15.08 -7.35
CA TYR A 299 16.31 -15.85 -6.37
C TYR A 299 16.33 -17.35 -6.69
N GLY A 300 16.59 -18.18 -5.67
CA GLY A 300 16.57 -19.63 -5.78
C GLY A 300 17.82 -20.27 -6.40
N SER A 301 18.78 -19.48 -6.89
CA SER A 301 20.08 -19.99 -7.35
C SER A 301 20.90 -20.59 -6.19
N GLU A 302 21.92 -21.39 -6.50
CA GLU A 302 22.83 -21.91 -5.48
C GLU A 302 23.57 -20.78 -4.75
N ASP A 303 23.98 -19.73 -5.46
CA ASP A 303 24.61 -18.56 -4.85
C ASP A 303 23.65 -17.82 -3.92
N PHE A 304 22.37 -17.70 -4.29
CA PHE A 304 21.36 -17.13 -3.42
C PHE A 304 21.17 -17.95 -2.15
N LYS A 305 21.05 -19.28 -2.29
CA LYS A 305 20.91 -20.17 -1.13
C LYS A 305 22.11 -20.05 -0.21
N LYS A 306 23.32 -20.03 -0.78
CA LYS A 306 24.56 -19.84 -0.02
C LYS A 306 24.56 -18.50 0.71
N TYR A 307 24.30 -17.43 -0.01
CA TYR A 307 24.33 -16.06 0.51
C TYR A 307 23.29 -15.83 1.63
N VAL A 308 22.05 -16.29 1.44
CA VAL A 308 20.94 -16.00 2.35
C VAL A 308 20.84 -17.00 3.50
N PHE A 309 21.09 -18.30 3.24
CA PHE A 309 20.84 -19.38 4.20
C PHE A 309 22.10 -19.96 4.83
N THR A 310 23.27 -19.86 4.21
CA THR A 310 24.49 -20.55 4.69
C THR A 310 25.52 -19.65 5.36
N ARG A 311 25.31 -18.32 5.41
CA ARG A 311 26.26 -17.40 6.04
C ARG A 311 26.46 -17.61 7.55
N TYR A 312 25.64 -18.46 8.19
CA TYR A 312 25.81 -18.90 9.58
C TYR A 312 25.66 -20.41 9.70
N SER A 313 26.64 -21.16 9.20
CA SER A 313 26.73 -22.61 9.42
C SER A 313 27.41 -22.97 10.76
N SER A 314 28.02 -22.02 11.49
CA SER A 314 28.59 -22.28 12.83
C SER A 314 28.81 -21.02 13.68
N HIS A 315 28.75 -21.17 15.00
CA HIS A 315 28.94 -20.13 16.05
C HIS A 315 30.33 -19.46 16.12
N ARG A 316 31.29 -19.74 15.22
CA ARG A 316 32.70 -19.35 15.40
C ARG A 316 33.43 -18.78 14.19
N ARG A 317 32.76 -18.29 13.14
CA ARG A 317 33.46 -17.59 12.05
C ARG A 317 32.69 -16.38 11.52
N ILE A 318 33.30 -15.21 11.66
CA ILE A 318 32.99 -14.00 10.89
C ILE A 318 33.46 -14.24 9.45
N SER A 319 32.70 -13.80 8.45
CA SER A 319 33.11 -13.93 7.04
C SER A 319 34.22 -12.94 6.71
N GLU A 320 35.24 -13.32 5.93
CA GLU A 320 36.38 -12.43 5.58
C GLU A 320 35.96 -11.08 4.99
N SER A 321 34.77 -11.00 4.38
CA SER A 321 34.18 -9.75 3.89
C SER A 321 33.78 -8.73 4.98
N GLU A 322 33.81 -9.12 6.25
CA GLU A 322 33.55 -8.25 7.42
C GLU A 322 34.86 -7.88 8.15
N LEU A 323 36.01 -8.30 7.62
CA LEU A 323 37.36 -7.95 8.11
C LEU A 323 38.06 -6.86 7.26
N LEU A 324 37.33 -6.18 6.36
CA LEU A 324 37.85 -5.09 5.54
C LEU A 324 37.03 -3.81 5.68
#